data_AF-A0A1H0SW18-F1
#
_entry.id   AF-A0A1H0SW18-F1
#
_cell.length_a   1.000
_cell.length_b   1.000
_cell.length_c   1.000
_cell.angle_alpha   90.00
_cell.angle_beta   90.00
_cell.angle_gamma   90.00
#
_symmetry.space_group_name_H-M   'P 1'
#
loop_
_entity.id
_entity.type
_entity.pdbx_description
1 polymer ?
#
loop_
_entity_poly.entity_id
_entity_poly.type
_entity_poly.pdbx_seq_one_letter_code
_entity_poly.pdbx_strand_id
1 'polypeptide(L)'
;MSSDESSDGGLFWHPARKFDGKRHAIRGDRPPRGWPEVEALCGSRLDPAPVSSTEWLLHPTCESCWESLVRQQVPDYPWANPGDGRSSEDR
;
A
#
# COMPACT_ATOMS: atom_id res chain seq x y z
N MET A 1 -25.41 12.90 6.89
CA MET A 1 -23.94 12.97 7.02
C MET A 1 -23.43 11.55 7.09
N SER A 2 -23.04 10.99 5.94
CA SER A 2 -22.33 9.72 5.84
C SER A 2 -21.48 9.82 4.57
N SER A 3 -20.34 10.49 4.67
CA SER A 3 -19.33 10.51 3.62
C SER A 3 -18.55 9.21 3.73
N ASP A 4 -19.09 8.16 3.11
CA ASP A 4 -18.34 6.95 2.76
C ASP A 4 -17.39 7.31 1.59
N GLU A 5 -16.45 8.21 1.86
CA GLU A 5 -15.30 8.45 1.01
C GLU A 5 -14.28 7.36 1.36
N SER A 6 -14.66 6.10 1.10
CA SER A 6 -13.68 5.04 0.92
C SER A 6 -12.85 5.49 -0.27
N SER A 7 -11.74 6.18 0.00
CA SER A 7 -10.79 6.62 -1.01
C SER A 7 -10.19 5.36 -1.62
N ASP A 8 -10.89 4.81 -2.60
CA ASP A 8 -10.47 3.78 -3.55
C ASP A 8 -9.47 4.39 -4.56
N GLY A 9 -8.69 5.37 -4.09
CA GLY A 9 -7.62 5.97 -4.85
C GLY A 9 -6.47 4.98 -4.94
N GLY A 10 -5.81 4.97 -6.09
CA GLY A 10 -4.68 4.07 -6.33
C GLY A 10 -3.62 4.16 -5.23
N LEU A 11 -2.81 3.11 -5.11
CA LEU A 11 -1.66 3.14 -4.23
C LEU A 11 -0.45 3.66 -4.98
N PHE A 12 0.28 4.57 -4.33
CA PHE A 12 1.50 5.12 -4.89
C PHE A 12 2.68 5.01 -3.92
N TRP A 13 3.87 4.71 -4.46
CA TRP A 13 5.11 4.55 -3.69
C TRP A 13 6.04 5.73 -3.90
N HIS A 14 6.40 6.42 -2.82
CA HIS A 14 7.27 7.60 -2.90
C HIS A 14 8.40 7.58 -1.85
N PRO A 15 9.64 7.98 -2.22
CA PRO A 15 10.70 8.20 -1.25
C PRO A 15 10.41 9.35 -0.28
N ALA A 16 10.72 9.14 0.99
CA ALA A 16 10.65 10.16 2.03
C ALA A 16 12.06 10.68 2.38
N ARG A 17 12.68 11.45 1.47
CA ARG A 17 14.10 11.86 1.57
C ARG A 17 14.48 12.55 2.88
N LYS A 18 13.61 13.45 3.37
CA LYS A 18 13.86 14.23 4.59
C LYS A 18 13.55 13.47 5.87
N PHE A 19 12.98 12.26 5.75
CA PHE A 19 12.53 11.47 6.88
C PHE A 19 13.49 10.28 7.12
N ASP A 20 13.32 9.20 6.36
CA ASP A 20 14.11 7.97 6.52
C ASP A 20 14.75 7.49 5.22
N GLY A 21 14.51 8.18 4.10
CA GLY A 21 15.02 7.80 2.79
C GLY A 21 14.45 6.49 2.26
N LYS A 22 13.35 5.98 2.81
CA LYS A 22 12.66 4.79 2.30
C LYS A 22 11.49 5.19 1.40
N ARG A 23 11.08 4.27 0.54
CA ARG A 23 9.83 4.36 -0.24
C ARG A 23 8.67 3.90 0.61
N HIS A 24 7.74 4.80 0.86
CA HIS A 24 6.51 4.54 1.59
C HIS A 24 5.32 4.47 0.64
N ALA A 25 4.34 3.65 1.02
CA ALA A 25 3.11 3.51 0.28
C ALA A 25 2.09 4.53 0.80
N ILE A 26 1.48 5.30 -0.09
CA ILE A 26 0.50 6.35 0.21
C ILE A 26 -0.78 6.02 -0.55
N ARG A 27 -1.93 6.17 0.11
CA ARG A 27 -3.25 6.01 -0.54
C ARG A 27 -3.66 7.32 -1.22
N GLY A 28 -4.26 7.21 -2.39
CA GLY A 28 -4.79 8.33 -3.15
C GLY A 28 -3.93 8.71 -4.36
N ASP A 29 -4.45 9.65 -5.14
CA ASP A 29 -3.76 10.11 -6.34
C ASP A 29 -2.54 10.97 -6.01
N ARG A 30 -1.54 10.90 -6.90
CA ARG A 30 -0.40 11.80 -6.85
C ARG A 30 -0.89 13.26 -6.93
N PRO A 31 -0.61 14.11 -5.93
CA PRO A 31 -1.07 15.49 -5.94
C PRO A 31 -0.43 16.25 -7.12
N PRO A 32 -1.21 17.11 -7.81
CA PRO A 32 -0.78 17.72 -9.07
C PRO A 32 0.28 18.82 -8.93
N ARG A 33 0.51 19.38 -7.73
CA ARG A 33 1.45 20.49 -7.49
C ARG A 33 2.25 20.33 -6.20
N GLY A 34 3.13 19.34 -6.20
CA GLY A 34 3.95 19.03 -5.03
C GLY A 34 3.14 18.36 -3.93
N TRP A 35 3.84 17.93 -2.89
CA TRP A 35 3.25 17.10 -1.86
C TRP A 35 3.03 17.93 -0.59
N PRO A 36 1.78 18.12 -0.14
CA PRO A 36 1.55 18.46 1.26
C PRO A 36 2.01 17.30 2.15
N GLU A 37 2.01 17.51 3.47
CA GLU A 37 2.23 16.40 4.39
C GLU A 37 1.16 15.31 4.15
N VAL A 38 1.59 14.07 3.97
CA VAL A 38 0.72 12.91 3.70
C VAL A 38 1.00 11.78 4.68
N GLU A 39 -0.04 11.00 4.98
CA GLU A 39 0.09 9.81 5.82
C GLU A 39 0.34 8.56 4.95
N ALA A 40 1.39 7.82 5.28
CA ALA A 40 1.71 6.54 4.65
C ALA A 40 0.94 5.38 5.31
N LEU A 41 0.90 4.22 4.64
CA LEU A 41 0.28 3.00 5.18
C LEU A 41 0.85 2.57 6.55
N CYS A 42 2.12 2.88 6.82
CA CYS A 42 2.75 2.60 8.11
C CYS A 42 2.37 3.60 9.23
N GLY A 43 1.50 4.57 8.95
CA GLY A 43 1.09 5.64 9.88
C GLY A 43 2.10 6.79 10.00
N SER A 44 3.19 6.77 9.24
CA SER A 44 4.16 7.88 9.23
C SER A 44 3.62 9.07 8.45
N ARG A 45 3.79 10.28 8.98
CA ARG A 45 3.50 11.54 8.29
C ARG A 45 4.76 12.00 7.56
N LEU A 46 4.65 12.20 6.25
CA LEU A 46 5.77 12.44 5.36
C LEU A 46 5.60 13.80 4.67
N ASP A 47 6.69 14.51 4.45
CA ASP A 47 6.82 15.59 3.46
C ASP A 47 7.58 15.02 2.24
N PRO A 48 6.87 14.48 1.22
CA PRO A 48 7.49 13.86 0.06
C PRO A 48 8.14 14.92 -0.83
N ALA A 49 9.42 15.18 -0.61
CA ALA A 49 10.21 16.03 -1.50
C ALA A 49 10.25 15.43 -2.92
N PRO A 50 10.07 16.20 -4.00
CA PRO A 50 10.15 15.68 -5.37
C PRO A 50 11.43 14.88 -5.62
N VAL A 51 11.31 13.74 -6.29
CA VAL A 51 12.45 12.89 -6.67
C VAL A 51 12.46 12.65 -8.17
N SER A 52 13.65 12.49 -8.73
CA SER A 52 13.80 12.01 -10.11
C SER A 52 13.49 10.51 -10.21
N SER A 53 13.13 10.03 -11.40
CA SER A 53 12.90 8.60 -11.64
C SER A 53 14.14 7.74 -11.33
N THR A 54 15.34 8.27 -11.54
CA THR A 54 16.61 7.58 -11.23
C THR A 54 16.83 7.49 -9.73
N GLU A 55 16.61 8.59 -9.00
CA GLU A 55 16.75 8.64 -7.55
C GLU A 55 15.77 7.68 -6.86
N TRP A 56 14.58 7.51 -7.42
CA TRP A 56 13.57 6.57 -6.92
C TRP A 56 14.09 5.12 -6.81
N LEU A 57 15.00 4.70 -7.70
CA LEU A 57 15.57 3.34 -7.68
C LEU A 57 16.56 3.11 -6.53
N LEU A 58 17.11 4.17 -5.97
CA LEU A 58 18.14 4.09 -4.91
C LEU A 58 17.55 3.97 -3.52
N HIS A 59 16.25 4.25 -3.36
CA HIS A 59 15.58 4.24 -2.08
C HIS A 59 14.98 2.85 -1.79
N PRO A 60 15.33 2.20 -0.66
CA PRO A 60 14.76 0.92 -0.29
C PRO A 60 13.27 1.04 0.04
N THR A 61 12.54 -0.06 -0.02
CA THR A 61 11.12 -0.09 0.35
C THR A 61 10.94 -0.09 1.86
N CYS A 62 9.97 0.66 2.40
CA CYS A 62 9.54 0.53 3.79
C CYS A 62 8.89 -0.84 4.01
N GLU A 63 9.50 -1.66 4.87
CA GLU A 63 9.04 -3.03 5.17
C GLU A 63 7.63 -3.05 5.76
N SER A 64 7.31 -2.14 6.68
CA SER A 64 5.97 -2.07 7.28
C SER A 64 4.88 -1.69 6.27
N CYS A 65 5.20 -0.82 5.31
CA CYS A 65 4.27 -0.51 4.20
C CYS A 65 4.07 -1.73 3.30
N TRP A 66 5.14 -2.47 3.03
CA TRP A 66 5.09 -3.69 2.21
C TRP A 66 4.26 -4.78 2.87
N GLU A 67 4.52 -5.09 4.13
CA GLU A 67 3.76 -6.10 4.89
C GLU A 67 2.28 -5.75 4.99
N SER A 68 1.96 -4.47 5.25
CA SER A 68 0.58 -3.98 5.31
C SER A 68 -0.16 -4.23 4.01
N LEU A 69 0.53 -4.03 2.87
CA LEU A 69 -0.03 -4.31 1.55
C LEU A 69 -0.22 -5.80 1.31
N VAL A 70 0.79 -6.62 1.62
CA VAL A 70 0.71 -8.07 1.44
C VAL A 70 -0.44 -8.65 2.25
N ARG A 71 -0.61 -8.25 3.51
CA ARG A 71 -1.75 -8.71 4.35
C ARG A 71 -3.11 -8.28 3.81
N GLN A 72 -3.19 -7.15 3.10
CA GLN A 72 -4.44 -6.71 2.46
C GLN A 72 -4.78 -7.51 1.20
N GLN A 73 -3.77 -8.02 0.47
CA GLN A 73 -3.96 -8.65 -0.84
C GLN A 73 -3.85 -10.18 -0.81
N VAL A 74 -3.12 -10.73 0.15
CA VAL A 74 -2.88 -12.15 0.31
C VAL A 74 -3.59 -12.59 1.59
N PRO A 75 -4.71 -13.32 1.49
CA PRO A 75 -5.36 -13.89 2.66
C PRO A 75 -4.38 -14.77 3.43
N ASP A 76 -4.42 -14.69 4.75
CA ASP A 76 -3.72 -15.64 5.60
C ASP A 76 -4.19 -17.07 5.29
N TYR A 77 -3.24 -17.98 5.17
CA TYR A 77 -3.45 -19.40 4.86
C TYR A 77 -4.52 -20.06 5.77
N PRO A 78 -5.33 -21.02 5.27
CA PRO A 78 -5.20 -21.72 4.00
C PRO A 78 -6.11 -21.15 2.92
N TRP A 79 -5.57 -21.04 1.71
CA TRP A 79 -6.26 -21.32 0.44
C TRP A 79 -7.49 -22.20 0.66
N ALA A 80 -8.67 -21.59 0.79
CA ALA A 80 -9.94 -22.32 0.71
C ALA A 80 -10.00 -22.90 -0.69
N ASN A 81 -9.63 -24.18 -0.82
CA ASN A 81 -9.64 -24.88 -2.07
C ASN A 81 -11.10 -24.86 -2.58
N PRO A 82 -11.41 -24.35 -3.78
CA PRO A 82 -12.79 -24.30 -4.29
C PRO A 82 -13.40 -25.69 -4.58
N GLY A 83 -12.81 -26.77 -4.04
CA GLY A 83 -13.07 -28.16 -4.41
C GLY A 83 -13.54 -29.08 -3.28
N ASP A 84 -13.67 -28.62 -2.03
CA ASP A 84 -14.21 -29.45 -0.93
C ASP A 84 -15.76 -29.49 -0.92
N GLY A 85 -16.34 -29.55 -2.12
CA GLY A 85 -17.75 -29.82 -2.39
C GLY A 85 -18.00 -31.20 -2.99
N ARG A 86 -17.04 -32.14 -2.88
CA ARG A 86 -17.38 -33.56 -3.09
C ARG A 86 -18.03 -34.08 -1.83
N SER A 87 -19.33 -33.81 -1.69
CA SER A 87 -20.20 -34.70 -0.92
C SER A 87 -20.09 -36.08 -1.53
N SER A 88 -19.32 -36.92 -0.85
CA SER A 88 -19.53 -38.35 -0.84
C SER A 88 -20.97 -38.60 -0.38
N GLU A 89 -21.88 -38.79 -1.32
CA GLU A 89 -23.05 -39.63 -1.08
C GLU A 89 -23.03 -40.75 -2.09
N ASP A 90 -22.36 -41.80 -1.62
CA ASP A 90 -22.47 -43.18 -2.03
C ASP A 90 -23.93 -43.62 -1.81
N ARG A 91 -24.51 -44.23 -2.86
CA ARG A 91 -25.61 -45.21 -2.85
C ARG A 91 -27.04 -44.74 -3.13
#